data_AF-Q8YXZ6-F1
#
_entry.id   AF-Q8YXZ6-F1
#
_cell.length_a   1.000
_cell.length_b   1.000
_cell.length_c   1.000
_cell.angle_alpha   90.00
_cell.angle_beta   90.00
_cell.angle_gamma   90.00
#
_symmetry.space_group_name_H-M   'P 1'
#
loop_
_entity.id
_entity.type
_entity.pdbx_description
1 polymer ?
#
loop_
_entity_poly.entity_id
_entity_poly.type
_entity_poly.pdbx_seq_one_letter_code
_entity_poly.pdbx_strand_id
1 'polypeptide(L)'
;MSHHLPDTKIPAPCIVNTGIIVNKLDMKRLLADLGRVHYIYTQEGQLQSEGEGDVMEVFANPRRSTLVANSTLYLNVASFDYLELKQSPQKETFFDLMQEGACLRLIPLSTPIQERRERTWNVSAIEAMMEEVLAARWDAEIDDDCCDGF
;
A
#
# COMPACT_ATOMS: atom_id res chain seq x y z
N MET A 1 -25.72 -17.09 -40.72
CA MET A 1 -24.43 -17.70 -40.34
C MET A 1 -24.12 -17.25 -38.92
N SER A 2 -24.51 -18.06 -37.93
CA SER A 2 -24.19 -17.75 -36.53
C SER A 2 -22.75 -18.18 -36.29
N HIS A 3 -21.83 -17.21 -36.15
CA HIS A 3 -20.47 -17.51 -35.74
C HIS A 3 -20.50 -17.94 -34.27
N HIS A 4 -20.59 -19.24 -34.03
CA HIS A 4 -20.26 -19.83 -32.73
C HIS A 4 -18.76 -19.62 -32.53
N LEU A 5 -18.40 -18.53 -31.84
CA LEU A 5 -17.08 -18.40 -31.24
C LEU A 5 -16.89 -19.62 -30.32
N PRO A 6 -15.81 -20.40 -30.47
CA PRO A 6 -15.55 -21.49 -29.56
C PRO A 6 -15.44 -20.94 -28.14
N ASP A 7 -16.14 -21.57 -27.20
CA ASP A 7 -16.05 -21.32 -25.75
C ASP A 7 -14.68 -21.80 -25.24
N THR A 8 -13.60 -21.21 -25.77
CA THR A 8 -12.26 -21.38 -25.22
C THR A 8 -12.21 -20.56 -23.95
N LYS A 9 -12.52 -21.22 -22.83
CA LYS A 9 -12.23 -20.72 -21.48
C LYS A 9 -10.72 -20.64 -21.30
N ILE A 10 -10.12 -19.58 -21.84
CA ILE A 10 -8.74 -19.23 -21.58
C ILE A 10 -8.63 -19.04 -20.06
N PRO A 11 -7.72 -19.74 -19.38
CA PRO A 11 -7.55 -19.55 -17.94
C PRO A 11 -7.16 -18.10 -17.64
N ALA A 12 -7.55 -17.62 -16.46
CA ALA A 12 -7.12 -16.31 -16.00
C ALA A 12 -5.57 -16.23 -15.99
N PRO A 13 -4.99 -15.07 -16.36
CA PRO A 13 -3.55 -14.92 -16.43
C PRO A 13 -2.90 -15.07 -15.05
N CYS A 14 -1.71 -15.67 -15.03
CA CYS A 14 -0.85 -15.75 -13.85
C CYS A 14 0.35 -14.83 -14.06
N ILE A 15 0.49 -13.80 -13.22
CA ILE A 15 1.56 -12.80 -13.31
C ILE A 15 2.42 -12.92 -12.06
N VAL A 16 3.73 -13.11 -12.25
CA VAL A 16 4.70 -13.25 -11.16
C VAL A 16 5.82 -12.24 -11.37
N ASN A 17 5.93 -11.29 -10.44
CA ASN A 17 6.94 -10.23 -10.35
C ASN A 17 6.94 -9.18 -11.48
N THR A 18 6.77 -9.59 -12.72
CA THR A 18 6.76 -8.71 -13.89
C THR A 18 5.61 -9.04 -14.82
N GLY A 19 5.05 -8.00 -15.45
CA GLY A 19 3.93 -8.17 -16.37
C GLY A 19 3.04 -6.95 -16.45
N ILE A 20 2.02 -7.03 -17.31
CA ILE A 20 1.07 -5.94 -17.56
C ILE A 20 -0.29 -6.32 -16.99
N ILE A 21 -0.88 -5.44 -16.20
CA ILE A 21 -2.22 -5.57 -15.62
C ILE A 21 -3.11 -4.50 -16.22
N VAL A 22 -4.09 -4.94 -17.01
CA VAL A 22 -5.11 -4.07 -17.62
C VAL A 22 -6.43 -4.09 -16.82
N ASN A 23 -6.66 -5.14 -16.05
CA ASN A 23 -7.88 -5.30 -15.27
C ASN A 23 -7.86 -4.33 -14.07
N LYS A 24 -8.84 -3.41 -14.02
CA LYS A 24 -8.91 -2.37 -12.99
C LYS A 24 -9.12 -2.92 -11.59
N LEU A 25 -9.81 -4.05 -11.44
CA LEU A 25 -10.00 -4.69 -10.13
C LEU A 25 -8.68 -5.27 -9.62
N ASP A 26 -7.88 -5.88 -10.49
CA ASP A 26 -6.58 -6.43 -10.12
C ASP A 26 -5.56 -5.32 -9.84
N MET A 27 -5.55 -4.25 -10.65
CA MET A 27 -4.78 -3.03 -10.35
C MET A 27 -5.14 -2.47 -8.96
N LYS A 28 -6.43 -2.33 -8.67
CA LYS A 28 -6.90 -1.80 -7.39
C LYS A 28 -6.46 -2.68 -6.22
N ARG A 29 -6.64 -4.01 -6.33
CA ARG A 29 -6.23 -4.96 -5.28
C ARG A 29 -4.74 -4.86 -5.00
N LEU A 30 -3.92 -4.89 -6.05
CA LEU A 30 -2.48 -4.83 -5.94
C LEU A 30 -1.98 -3.54 -5.29
N LEU A 31 -2.53 -2.41 -5.71
CA LEU A 31 -2.10 -1.09 -5.20
C LEU A 31 -2.65 -0.79 -3.80
N ALA A 32 -3.77 -1.40 -3.40
CA ALA A 32 -4.35 -1.18 -2.08
C ALA A 32 -3.52 -1.74 -0.93
N ASP A 33 -2.61 -2.68 -1.24
CA ASP A 33 -1.67 -3.26 -0.27
C ASP A 33 -0.41 -2.40 -0.10
N LEU A 34 -0.27 -1.30 -0.85
CA LEU A 34 0.84 -0.36 -0.71
C LEU A 34 0.60 0.56 0.49
N GLY A 35 1.62 0.73 1.32
CA GLY A 35 1.68 1.79 2.33
C GLY A 35 2.49 2.98 1.82
N ARG A 36 3.69 3.17 2.38
CA ARG A 36 4.57 4.28 2.02
C ARG A 36 5.34 3.99 0.73
N VAL A 37 5.33 4.95 -0.18
CA VAL A 37 5.97 4.84 -1.50
C VAL A 37 6.81 6.07 -1.81
N HIS A 38 7.85 5.86 -2.61
CA HIS A 38 8.50 6.89 -3.39
C HIS A 38 7.82 6.96 -4.76
N TYR A 39 7.25 8.11 -5.10
CA TYR A 39 6.57 8.35 -6.37
C TYR A 39 7.43 9.17 -7.31
N ILE A 40 7.34 8.85 -8.60
CA ILE A 40 7.98 9.60 -9.69
C ILE A 40 6.92 9.80 -10.77
N TYR A 41 6.55 11.05 -11.03
CA TYR A 41 5.60 11.41 -12.08
C TYR A 41 6.34 12.01 -13.26
N THR A 42 6.13 11.41 -14.43
CA THR A 42 6.71 11.86 -15.69
C THR A 42 5.61 12.14 -16.71
N GLN A 43 5.83 13.14 -17.56
CA GLN A 43 4.98 13.48 -18.69
C GLN A 43 5.87 13.72 -19.91
N GLU A 44 5.58 13.07 -21.03
CA GLU A 44 6.39 13.04 -22.26
C GLU A 44 7.86 12.66 -21.96
N GLY A 45 8.06 11.72 -21.04
CA GLY A 45 9.37 11.29 -20.56
C GLY A 45 10.12 12.31 -19.70
N GLN A 46 9.57 13.49 -19.45
CA GLN A 46 10.15 14.51 -18.58
C GLN A 46 9.67 14.36 -17.15
N LEU A 47 10.60 14.44 -16.20
CA LEU A 47 10.28 14.47 -14.77
C LEU A 47 9.48 15.74 -14.44
N GLN A 48 8.28 15.56 -13.90
CA GLN A 48 7.42 16.65 -13.47
C GLN A 48 7.38 16.79 -11.95
N SER A 49 7.38 15.67 -11.22
CA SER A 49 7.34 15.66 -9.76
C SER A 49 7.87 14.34 -9.22
N GLU A 50 8.47 14.38 -8.04
CA GLU A 50 9.00 13.22 -7.32
C GLU A 50 8.98 13.49 -5.82
N GLY A 51 8.77 12.45 -5.03
CA GLY A 51 8.85 12.53 -3.58
C GLY A 51 8.28 11.29 -2.90
N GLU A 52 8.13 11.38 -1.58
CA GLU A 52 7.55 10.30 -0.79
C GLU A 52 6.11 10.63 -0.36
N GLY A 53 5.30 9.60 -0.21
CA GLY A 53 3.97 9.73 0.37
C GLY A 53 3.30 8.40 0.68
N ASP A 54 2.19 8.49 1.40
CA ASP A 54 1.40 7.33 1.81
C ASP A 54 0.21 7.13 0.86
N VAL A 55 0.01 5.88 0.44
CA VAL A 55 -1.19 5.49 -0.32
C VAL A 55 -2.37 5.41 0.64
N MET A 56 -3.25 6.41 0.57
CA MET A 56 -4.39 6.55 1.49
C MET A 56 -5.64 5.80 0.99
N GLU A 57 -5.88 5.82 -0.32
CA GLU A 57 -7.03 5.16 -0.93
C GLU A 57 -6.70 4.72 -2.35
N VAL A 58 -7.17 3.54 -2.75
CA VAL A 58 -7.18 3.11 -4.15
C VAL A 58 -8.61 2.81 -4.57
N PHE A 59 -9.08 3.47 -5.63
CA PHE A 59 -10.44 3.35 -6.12
C PHE A 59 -10.51 3.34 -7.65
N ALA A 60 -11.68 2.98 -8.17
CA ALA A 60 -11.97 2.98 -9.60
C ALA A 60 -13.23 3.82 -9.83
N ASN A 61 -13.07 5.06 -10.29
CA ASN A 61 -14.19 5.94 -10.56
C ASN A 61 -13.88 6.85 -11.77
N PRO A 62 -14.65 6.78 -12.87
CA PRO A 62 -14.35 7.54 -14.09
C PRO A 62 -14.53 9.07 -13.92
N ARG A 63 -15.08 9.55 -12.79
CA ARG A 63 -15.37 10.96 -12.53
C ARG A 63 -14.51 11.59 -11.44
N ARG A 64 -13.55 10.86 -10.87
CA ARG A 64 -12.65 11.36 -9.82
C ARG A 64 -11.21 11.32 -10.32
N SER A 65 -10.36 12.21 -9.83
CA SER A 65 -8.95 12.25 -10.23
C SER A 65 -8.09 11.37 -9.33
N THR A 66 -6.94 10.93 -9.85
CA THR A 66 -5.80 10.57 -9.01
C THR A 66 -5.22 11.86 -8.41
N LEU A 67 -4.91 11.87 -7.11
CA LEU A 67 -4.36 13.02 -6.42
C LEU A 67 -3.09 12.63 -5.67
N VAL A 68 -2.05 13.45 -5.83
CA VAL A 68 -0.82 13.40 -5.04
C VAL A 68 -0.63 14.79 -4.46
N ALA A 69 -0.83 14.93 -3.15
CA ALA A 69 -0.71 16.20 -2.46
C ALA A 69 -0.39 15.98 -0.98
N ASN A 70 0.42 16.86 -0.39
CA ASN A 70 0.76 16.80 1.04
C ASN A 70 1.27 15.42 1.48
N SER A 71 2.14 14.79 0.69
CA SER A 71 2.65 13.44 0.94
C SER A 71 1.56 12.37 1.09
N THR A 72 0.39 12.59 0.50
CA THR A 72 -0.72 11.62 0.45
C THR A 72 -1.12 11.32 -0.98
N LEU A 73 -1.37 10.05 -1.26
CA LEU A 73 -1.76 9.55 -2.58
C LEU A 73 -3.16 8.95 -2.51
N TYR A 74 -4.05 9.48 -3.33
CA TYR A 74 -5.38 8.94 -3.60
C TYR A 74 -5.39 8.45 -5.05
N LEU A 75 -5.24 7.14 -5.23
CA LEU A 75 -5.01 6.53 -6.54
C LEU A 75 -6.34 6.12 -7.18
N ASN A 76 -6.65 6.72 -8.33
CA ASN A 76 -7.75 6.25 -9.16
C ASN A 76 -7.20 5.39 -10.30
N VAL A 77 -7.48 4.09 -10.28
CA VAL A 77 -7.03 3.17 -11.35
C VAL A 77 -7.72 3.44 -12.69
N ALA A 78 -8.80 4.22 -12.69
CA ALA A 78 -9.46 4.67 -13.92
C ALA A 78 -8.73 5.84 -14.61
N SER A 79 -7.75 6.47 -13.96
CA SER A 79 -6.89 7.50 -14.58
C SER A 79 -5.83 6.93 -15.51
N PHE A 80 -5.59 5.62 -15.46
CA PHE A 80 -4.49 4.95 -16.16
C PHE A 80 -5.04 3.91 -17.12
N ASP A 81 -4.33 3.59 -18.20
CA ASP A 81 -4.68 2.56 -19.16
C ASP A 81 -4.33 1.18 -18.63
N TYR A 82 -3.12 1.03 -18.10
CA TYR A 82 -2.62 -0.21 -17.52
C TYR A 82 -1.58 0.06 -16.43
N LEU A 83 -1.26 -0.97 -15.68
CA LEU A 83 -0.15 -1.00 -14.74
C LEU A 83 0.90 -1.98 -15.27
N GLU A 84 2.16 -1.58 -15.23
CA GLU A 84 3.29 -2.47 -15.52
C GLU A 84 4.07 -2.76 -14.24
N LEU A 85 4.20 -4.05 -13.94
CA LEU A 85 5.04 -4.59 -12.87
C LEU A 85 6.44 -4.79 -13.38
N LYS A 86 7.42 -4.21 -12.69
CA LYS A 86 8.84 -4.33 -13.00
C LYS A 86 9.68 -4.55 -11.75
N GLN A 87 10.89 -5.05 -11.96
CA GLN A 87 11.89 -5.18 -10.92
C GLN A 87 13.17 -4.44 -11.32
N SER A 88 13.79 -3.75 -10.37
CA SER A 88 15.13 -3.20 -10.54
C SER A 88 16.16 -4.33 -10.64
N PRO A 89 17.38 -4.07 -11.12
CA PRO A 89 18.48 -5.04 -11.05
C PRO A 89 18.74 -5.56 -9.62
N GLN A 90 18.39 -4.75 -8.60
CA GLN A 90 18.48 -5.08 -7.18
C GLN A 90 17.26 -5.84 -6.64
N LYS A 91 16.32 -6.24 -7.52
CA LYS A 91 15.05 -6.93 -7.22
C LYS A 91 14.03 -6.10 -6.44
N GLU A 92 14.15 -4.78 -6.46
CA GLU A 92 13.11 -3.90 -5.91
C GLU A 92 11.94 -3.85 -6.89
N THR A 93 10.73 -4.07 -6.38
CA THR A 93 9.53 -4.04 -7.21
C THR A 93 9.08 -2.59 -7.39
N PHE A 94 8.70 -2.22 -8.60
CA PHE A 94 8.07 -0.93 -8.87
C PHE A 94 6.92 -1.08 -9.86
N PHE A 95 5.98 -0.16 -9.73
CA PHE A 95 4.69 -0.18 -10.42
C PHE A 95 4.62 1.06 -11.31
N ASP A 96 4.62 0.87 -12.62
CA ASP A 96 4.43 1.97 -13.57
C ASP A 96 2.94 2.03 -13.94
N LEU A 97 2.23 3.05 -13.45
CA LEU A 97 0.87 3.34 -13.88
C LEU A 97 0.92 4.23 -15.12
N MET A 98 0.49 3.67 -16.25
CA MET A 98 0.67 4.29 -17.56
C MET A 98 -0.63 4.91 -18.04
N GLN A 99 -0.55 6.14 -18.53
CA GLN A 99 -1.59 6.83 -19.29
C GLN A 99 -0.92 7.43 -20.53
N GLU A 100 -1.62 7.63 -21.63
CA GLU A 100 -1.06 8.28 -22.83
C GLU A 100 -0.18 9.49 -22.47
N GLY A 101 1.12 9.40 -22.80
CA GLY A 101 2.11 10.45 -22.55
C GLY A 101 2.54 10.62 -21.08
N ALA A 102 1.96 9.92 -20.10
CA ALA A 102 2.25 10.07 -18.68
C ALA A 102 2.54 8.74 -17.97
N CYS A 103 3.43 8.77 -16.98
CA CYS A 103 3.72 7.63 -16.12
C CYS A 103 3.84 8.09 -14.67
N LEU A 104 3.05 7.46 -13.79
CA LEU A 104 3.23 7.52 -12.36
C LEU A 104 3.89 6.22 -11.90
N ARG A 105 5.18 6.29 -11.57
CA ARG A 105 5.92 5.18 -10.97
C ARG A 105 5.77 5.22 -9.46
N LEU A 106 5.48 4.07 -8.86
CA LEU A 106 5.48 3.87 -7.42
C LEU A 106 6.54 2.83 -7.04
N ILE A 107 7.40 3.18 -6.10
CA ILE A 107 8.41 2.29 -5.53
C ILE A 107 8.06 2.14 -4.03
N PRO A 108 7.65 0.96 -3.55
CA PRO A 108 7.37 0.75 -2.14
C PRO A 108 8.64 0.92 -1.30
N LEU A 109 8.53 1.66 -0.20
CA LEU A 109 9.62 1.81 0.77
C LEU A 109 9.63 0.68 1.81
N SER A 110 8.51 -0.02 1.93
CA SER A 110 8.29 -1.15 2.83
C SER A 110 7.55 -2.26 2.10
N THR A 111 7.80 -3.50 2.52
CA THR A 111 7.00 -4.64 2.06
C THR A 111 5.78 -4.81 2.98
N PRO A 112 4.66 -5.39 2.49
CA PRO A 112 3.51 -5.69 3.35
C PRO A 112 3.88 -6.58 4.56
N ILE A 113 4.88 -7.45 4.41
CA ILE A 113 5.42 -8.27 5.51
C ILE A 113 6.10 -7.41 6.56
N GLN A 114 6.88 -6.41 6.13
CA GLN A 114 7.57 -5.49 7.02
C GLN A 114 6.59 -4.59 7.78
N GLU A 115 5.63 -3.99 7.09
CA GLU A 115 4.60 -3.16 7.74
C GLU A 115 3.78 -3.97 8.75
N ARG A 116 3.44 -5.23 8.42
CA ARG A 116 2.73 -6.11 9.34
C ARG A 116 3.57 -6.46 10.57
N ARG A 117 4.89 -6.63 10.43
CA ARG A 117 5.80 -6.86 11.57
C ARG A 117 5.88 -5.63 12.46
N GLU A 118 6.05 -4.44 11.88
CA GLU A 118 6.11 -3.19 12.62
C GLU A 118 4.81 -2.92 13.39
N ARG A 119 3.64 -3.17 12.77
CA ARG A 119 2.34 -3.10 13.47
C ARG A 119 2.25 -4.08 14.63
N THR A 120 2.66 -5.34 14.44
CA THR A 120 2.63 -6.35 15.50
C THR A 120 3.53 -5.96 16.67
N TRP A 121 4.74 -5.46 16.39
CA TRP A 121 5.66 -4.99 17.43
C TRP A 121 5.10 -3.80 18.21
N ASN A 122 4.50 -2.82 17.53
CA ASN A 122 3.88 -1.67 18.19
C ASN A 122 2.77 -2.10 19.16
N VAL A 123 1.92 -3.06 18.78
CA VAL A 123 0.88 -3.59 19.68
C VAL A 123 1.50 -4.24 20.92
N SER A 124 2.49 -5.11 20.74
CA SER A 124 3.15 -5.79 21.88
C SER A 124 3.85 -4.82 22.84
N ALA A 125 4.44 -3.73 22.32
CA ALA A 125 5.08 -2.72 23.16
C ALA A 125 4.04 -1.92 23.97
N ILE A 126 2.90 -1.58 23.36
CA ILE A 126 1.79 -0.90 24.04
C ILE A 126 1.23 -1.80 25.15
N GLU A 127 1.05 -3.09 24.88
CA GLU A 127 0.56 -4.07 25.87
C GLU A 127 1.52 -4.18 27.07
N ALA A 128 2.82 -4.32 26.82
CA ALA A 128 3.83 -4.40 27.88
C ALA A 128 3.89 -3.12 28.74
N MET A 129 3.81 -1.94 28.12
CA MET A 129 3.73 -0.68 28.85
C MET A 129 2.45 -0.59 29.71
N MET A 130 1.34 -1.13 29.23
CA MET A 130 0.08 -1.14 29.98
C MET A 130 0.16 -2.07 31.20
N GLU A 131 0.77 -3.26 31.05
CA GLU A 131 1.03 -4.16 32.17
C GLU A 131 1.92 -3.52 33.24
N GLU A 132 2.99 -2.83 32.83
CA GLU A 132 3.89 -2.14 33.77
C GLU A 132 3.19 -1.00 34.52
N VAL A 133 2.35 -0.20 33.84
CA VAL A 133 1.56 0.87 34.48
C VAL A 133 0.51 0.30 35.44
N LEU A 134 -0.14 -0.81 35.07
CA LEU A 134 -1.12 -1.47 35.93
C LEU A 134 -0.46 -2.09 37.16
N ALA A 135 0.70 -2.72 37.00
CA ALA A 135 1.50 -3.26 38.10
C ALA A 135 1.95 -2.14 39.05
N ALA A 136 2.49 -1.05 38.51
CA ALA A 136 2.91 0.10 39.32
C ALA A 136 1.76 0.75 40.11
N ARG A 137 0.54 0.78 39.54
CA ARG A 137 -0.65 1.24 40.26
C ARG A 137 -1.04 0.31 41.41
N TRP A 138 -0.98 -0.99 41.17
CA TRP A 138 -1.29 -1.99 42.19
C TRP A 138 -0.28 -1.95 43.34
N ASP A 139 1.00 -1.79 43.04
CA ASP A 139 2.05 -1.65 44.05
C ASP A 139 1.86 -0.37 44.90
N ALA A 140 1.42 0.73 44.29
CA ALA A 140 1.16 1.98 45.01
C ALA A 140 -0.09 1.93 45.93
N GLU A 141 -1.11 1.15 45.57
CA GLU A 141 -2.29 0.94 46.43
C GLU A 141 -2.00 -0.03 47.60
N ILE A 142 -1.08 -0.99 47.43
CA ILE A 142 -0.68 -1.91 48.50
C ILE A 142 0.20 -1.25 49.56
N ASP A 143 1.05 -0.29 49.18
CA ASP A 143 1.94 0.40 50.12
C ASP A 143 1.22 1.39 51.06
N ASP A 144 -0.02 1.84 50.72
CA ASP A 144 -0.83 2.74 51.56
C ASP A 144 -1.61 2.01 52.68
N ASP A 145 -1.84 0.68 52.57
CA ASP A 145 -2.63 -0.12 53.52
C ASP A 145 -1.80 -0.79 54.64
N CYS A 146 -0.47 -0.65 54.64
CA CYS A 146 0.43 -1.28 55.62
C CYS A 146 0.88 -0.36 56.78
N CYS A 147 0.38 0.89 56.85
CA CYS A 147 0.70 1.83 57.92
C CYS A 147 -0.52 2.18 58.79
N ASP A 148 -1.27 1.20 59.28
CA ASP A 148 -2.13 1.41 60.45
C ASP A 148 -2.29 0.10 61.25
N GLY A 149 -1.71 0.05 62.46
CA GLY A 149 -1.98 -1.01 63.43
C GLY A 149 -0.80 -1.40 64.33
N PHE A 150 -0.64 -0.63 65.41
CA PHE A 150 0.13 -0.98 66.62
C PHE A 150 -0.47 -2.16 67.37
#